data_AF-A0A3M0BE23-F1
#
_entry.id   AF-A0A3M0BE23-F1
#
_cell.length_a   1.000
_cell.length_b   1.000
_cell.length_c   1.000
_cell.angle_alpha   90.00
_cell.angle_beta   90.00
_cell.angle_gamma   90.00
#
_symmetry.space_group_name_H-M   'P 1'
#
loop_
_entity.id
_entity.type
_entity.pdbx_description
1 polymer ?
#
loop_
_entity_poly.entity_id
_entity_poly.type
_entity_poly.pdbx_seq_one_letter_code
_entity_poly.pdbx_strand_id
1 'polypeptide(L)'
;MKNINVGICPHDLNPKILPDWIEFFIYLSKKTRAHFSPSICLDFECFYQLFPKIQFAYANPLDSLKLEREREFIPVAGDDKYDEVIFISRKGEKIKDISGEKLLQ
;
A
#
# COMPACT_ATOMS: atom_id res chain seq x y z
N MET A 1 10.86 17.59 -17.49
CA MET A 1 10.78 17.09 -16.10
C MET A 1 10.10 15.73 -16.14
N LYS A 2 10.68 14.67 -15.57
CA LYS A 2 10.09 13.32 -15.61
C LYS A 2 8.78 13.32 -14.81
N ASN A 3 7.68 12.84 -15.39
CA ASN A 3 6.44 12.61 -14.66
C ASN A 3 6.44 11.20 -14.06
N ILE A 4 6.01 11.08 -12.80
CA ILE A 4 5.95 9.85 -12.03
C ILE A 4 4.52 9.74 -11.50
N ASN A 5 3.76 8.79 -12.02
CA ASN A 5 2.42 8.49 -11.53
C ASN A 5 2.53 7.70 -10.23
N VAL A 6 1.82 8.15 -9.21
CA VAL A 6 1.88 7.58 -7.86
C VAL A 6 0.56 6.94 -7.48
N GLY A 7 0.59 5.70 -6.98
CA GLY A 7 -0.52 5.10 -6.26
C GLY A 7 -0.36 5.27 -4.75
N ILE A 8 -1.45 5.51 -4.02
CA ILE A 8 -1.45 5.57 -2.56
C ILE A 8 -2.46 4.53 -2.05
N CYS A 9 -2.05 3.73 -1.07
CA CYS A 9 -2.88 2.73 -0.41
C CYS A 9 -4.19 3.35 0.08
N PRO A 10 -5.35 2.74 -0.22
CA PRO A 10 -6.65 3.25 0.24
C PRO A 10 -6.78 3.39 1.76
N HIS A 11 -6.09 2.57 2.57
CA HIS A 11 -6.11 2.70 4.04
C HIS A 11 -5.62 4.07 4.52
N ASP A 12 -4.69 4.69 3.79
CA ASP A 12 -4.05 5.95 4.14
C ASP A 12 -4.56 7.12 3.29
N LEU A 13 -5.68 6.91 2.59
CA LEU A 13 -6.41 7.93 1.86
C LEU A 13 -7.70 8.27 2.57
N ASN A 14 -7.69 9.41 3.27
CA ASN A 14 -8.90 10.01 3.82
C ASN A 14 -8.86 11.54 3.67
N PRO A 15 -10.00 12.25 3.76
CA PRO A 15 -10.04 13.70 3.54
C PRO A 15 -9.15 14.52 4.49
N LYS A 16 -8.80 13.99 5.67
CA LYS A 16 -7.97 14.70 6.65
C LYS A 16 -6.47 14.61 6.31
N ILE A 17 -6.01 13.49 5.76
CA ILE A 17 -4.59 13.25 5.43
C ILE A 17 -4.24 13.62 3.98
N LEU A 18 -5.24 13.83 3.11
CA LEU A 18 -5.01 14.20 1.72
C LEU A 18 -4.14 15.46 1.53
N PRO A 19 -4.29 16.55 2.31
CA PRO A 19 -3.39 17.69 2.22
C PRO A 19 -1.92 17.33 2.48
N ASP A 20 -1.66 16.46 3.46
CA ASP A 20 -0.31 16.01 3.82
C ASP A 20 0.35 15.25 2.65
N TRP A 21 -0.43 14.42 1.95
CA TRP A 21 0.03 13.75 0.73
C TRP A 21 0.40 14.74 -0.38
N ILE A 22 -0.41 15.77 -0.59
CA ILE A 22 -0.12 16.81 -1.59
C ILE A 22 1.18 17.55 -1.24
N GLU A 23 1.34 17.96 0.01
CA GLU A 23 2.56 18.64 0.49
C GLU A 23 3.79 17.74 0.32
N PHE A 24 3.67 16.46 0.66
CA PHE A 24 4.73 15.47 0.48
C PHE A 24 5.17 15.35 -0.99
N PHE A 25 4.24 15.25 -1.94
CA PHE A 25 4.60 15.19 -3.37
C PHE A 25 5.19 16.49 -3.91
N ILE A 26 4.77 17.65 -3.40
CA ILE A 26 5.40 18.93 -3.72
C ILE A 26 6.85 18.94 -3.23
N TYR A 27 7.10 18.49 -2.00
CA TYR A 27 8.44 18.38 -1.45
C TYR A 27 9.33 17.43 -2.27
N LEU A 28 8.85 16.21 -2.53
CA LEU A 28 9.54 15.21 -3.35
C LEU A 28 9.87 15.74 -4.74
N SER A 29 8.92 16.44 -5.37
CA SER A 29 9.11 17.01 -6.69
C SER A 29 10.27 18.03 -6.70
N LYS A 30 10.32 18.91 -5.68
CA LYS A 30 11.40 19.89 -5.51
C LYS A 30 12.77 19.23 -5.29
N LYS A 31 12.82 18.15 -4.50
CA LYS A 31 14.08 17.46 -4.15
C LYS A 31 14.66 16.63 -5.28
N THR A 32 13.81 15.99 -6.07
CA THR A 32 14.23 15.03 -7.11
C THR A 32 14.27 15.62 -8.51
N ARG A 33 13.71 16.82 -8.71
CA ARG A 33 13.47 17.41 -10.04
C ARG A 33 12.61 16.51 -10.94
N ALA A 34 11.70 15.75 -10.34
CA ALA A 34 10.63 15.01 -11.01
C ALA A 34 9.27 15.61 -10.62
N HIS A 35 8.23 15.33 -11.40
CA HIS A 35 6.86 15.66 -11.04
C HIS A 35 6.16 14.40 -10.56
N PHE A 36 5.64 14.42 -9.33
CA PHE A 36 4.86 13.32 -8.78
C PHE A 36 3.37 13.63 -8.95
N SER A 37 2.67 12.79 -9.70
CA SER A 37 1.26 12.93 -10.01
C SER A 37 0.45 11.83 -9.29
N PRO A 38 -0.22 12.15 -8.17
CA PRO A 38 -0.99 11.15 -7.43
C PRO A 38 -2.26 10.74 -8.19
N SER A 39 -2.46 9.44 -8.32
CA SER A 39 -3.71 8.81 -8.76
C SER A 39 -4.47 8.34 -7.52
N ILE A 40 -5.60 9.00 -7.24
CA ILE A 40 -6.39 8.74 -6.02
C ILE A 40 -7.43 7.64 -6.30
N CYS A 41 -7.41 6.61 -5.48
CA CYS A 41 -8.40 5.54 -5.45
C CYS A 41 -8.91 5.38 -4.02
N LEU A 42 -10.24 5.34 -3.84
CA LEU A 42 -10.87 5.26 -2.52
C LEU A 42 -11.12 3.82 -2.06
N ASP A 43 -10.84 2.85 -2.93
CA ASP A 43 -10.97 1.42 -2.66
C ASP A 43 -9.82 0.63 -3.30
N PHE A 44 -9.68 -0.63 -2.87
CA PHE A 44 -8.63 -1.52 -3.33
C PHE A 44 -8.79 -1.98 -4.77
N GLU A 45 -10.02 -2.10 -5.27
CA GLU A 45 -10.25 -2.53 -6.65
C GLU A 45 -9.69 -1.50 -7.63
N CYS A 46 -10.04 -0.22 -7.42
CA CYS A 46 -9.48 0.91 -8.14
C CYS A 46 -7.95 0.95 -7.99
N PHE A 47 -7.43 0.79 -6.76
CA PHE A 47 -5.99 0.83 -6.52
C PHE A 47 -5.23 -0.25 -7.31
N TYR A 48 -5.74 -1.48 -7.39
CA TYR A 48 -5.12 -2.56 -8.16
C TYR A 48 -5.17 -2.31 -9.67
N GLN A 49 -6.22 -1.65 -10.18
CA GLN A 49 -6.28 -1.22 -11.57
C GLN A 49 -5.25 -0.13 -11.92
N LEU A 50 -4.70 0.58 -10.93
CA LEU A 50 -3.61 1.54 -11.13
C LEU A 50 -2.24 0.88 -11.28
N PHE A 51 -2.04 -0.35 -10.82
CA PHE A 51 -0.72 -0.99 -10.78
C PHE A 51 0.03 -0.95 -12.14
N PRO A 52 -0.62 -1.18 -13.29
CA PRO A 52 0.05 -1.10 -14.59
C PRO A 52 0.39 0.33 -15.04
N LYS A 53 -0.13 1.36 -14.35
CA LYS A 53 -0.08 2.78 -14.77
C LYS A 53 0.81 3.64 -13.87
N ILE A 54 1.17 3.13 -12.68
CA ILE A 54 1.99 3.83 -11.69
C ILE A 54 3.47 3.44 -11.81
N GLN A 55 4.35 4.32 -11.36
CA GLN A 55 5.80 4.07 -11.29
C GLN A 55 6.33 4.19 -9.84
N PHE A 56 5.46 4.60 -8.92
CA PHE A 56 5.75 4.77 -7.51
C PHE A 56 4.50 4.44 -6.72
N ALA A 57 4.67 3.85 -5.53
CA ALA A 57 3.55 3.49 -4.69
C ALA A 57 3.88 3.71 -3.22
N TYR A 58 2.90 4.20 -2.46
CA TYR A 58 2.84 3.98 -1.02
C TYR A 58 1.83 2.85 -0.79
N ALA A 59 2.29 1.71 -0.30
CA ALA A 59 1.51 0.48 -0.20
C ALA A 59 1.67 -0.17 1.18
N ASN A 60 0.64 -0.86 1.65
CA ASN A 60 0.76 -1.76 2.81
C ASN A 60 1.68 -2.96 2.48
N PRO A 61 2.06 -3.79 3.47
CA PRO A 61 2.96 -4.93 3.26
C PRO A 61 2.47 -5.92 2.18
N LEU A 62 1.22 -6.38 2.26
CA LEU A 62 0.65 -7.31 1.27
C LEU A 62 0.71 -6.77 -0.16
N ASP A 63 0.32 -5.51 -0.36
CA ASP A 63 0.29 -4.90 -1.68
C ASP A 63 1.69 -4.56 -2.18
N SER A 64 2.64 -4.26 -1.29
CA SER A 64 4.06 -4.15 -1.62
C SER A 64 4.62 -5.47 -2.16
N LEU A 65 4.27 -6.60 -1.53
CA LEU A 65 4.64 -7.94 -2.01
C LEU A 65 4.04 -8.25 -3.38
N LYS A 66 2.80 -7.84 -3.65
CA LYS A 66 2.18 -8.00 -4.97
C LYS A 66 2.90 -7.18 -6.02
N LEU A 67 3.20 -5.90 -5.74
CA LEU A 67 3.91 -5.01 -6.67
C LEU A 67 5.31 -5.54 -7.00
N GLU A 68 6.04 -6.05 -6.00
CA GLU A 68 7.35 -6.66 -6.20
C GLU A 68 7.25 -7.92 -7.09
N ARG A 69 6.40 -8.88 -6.72
CA ARG A 69 6.29 -10.18 -7.41
C ARG A 69 5.72 -10.09 -8.81
N GLU A 70 4.78 -9.17 -9.03
CA GLU A 70 3.99 -9.14 -10.26
C GLU A 70 4.40 -8.01 -11.20
N ARG A 71 5.09 -6.97 -10.72
CA ARG A 71 5.33 -5.73 -11.49
C ARG A 71 6.75 -5.18 -11.36
N GLU A 72 7.69 -5.94 -10.79
CA GLU A 72 9.11 -5.58 -10.69
C GLU A 72 9.38 -4.27 -9.91
N PHE A 73 8.49 -3.92 -8.98
CA PHE A 73 8.74 -2.82 -8.05
C PHE A 73 9.82 -3.23 -7.05
N ILE A 74 10.64 -2.26 -6.66
CA ILE A 74 11.60 -2.43 -5.56
C ILE A 74 11.20 -1.51 -4.39
N PRO A 75 11.33 -1.97 -3.13
CA PRO A 75 11.17 -1.09 -1.99
C PRO A 75 12.32 -0.07 -1.95
N VAL A 76 11.98 1.22 -1.79
CA VAL A 76 12.97 2.32 -1.77
C VAL A 76 12.98 3.13 -0.48
N ALA A 77 11.93 3.01 0.34
CA ALA A 77 11.81 3.62 1.65
C ALA A 77 10.72 2.87 2.45
N GLY A 78 10.89 2.76 3.76
CA GLY A 78 9.94 2.14 4.68
C GLY A 78 10.44 2.25 6.12
N ASP A 79 9.51 2.23 7.08
CA ASP A 79 9.81 2.03 8.51
C ASP A 79 9.35 0.60 8.89
N ASP A 80 10.02 -0.05 9.84
CA ASP A 80 9.81 -1.45 10.26
C ASP A 80 8.51 -1.65 11.06
N LYS A 81 7.44 -0.90 10.75
CA LYS A 81 6.18 -0.94 11.50
C LYS A 81 5.18 -1.87 10.84
N TYR A 82 5.24 -3.11 11.33
CA TYR A 82 4.30 -4.20 11.16
C TYR A 82 2.85 -3.77 11.43
N ASP A 83 2.08 -3.48 10.39
CA ASP A 83 0.62 -3.52 10.49
C ASP A 83 0.11 -4.67 9.62
N GLU A 84 0.45 -5.89 10.05
CA GLU A 84 -0.13 -7.11 9.52
C GLU A 84 -0.38 -8.10 10.67
N VAL A 85 -1.62 -8.55 10.82
CA VAL A 85 -1.97 -9.65 11.72
C VAL A 85 -2.62 -10.75 10.91
N ILE A 86 -1.88 -11.85 10.72
CA ILE A 86 -2.32 -13.03 9.99
C ILE A 86 -2.08 -14.27 10.85
N PHE A 87 -3.11 -15.12 10.98
CA PHE A 87 -2.96 -16.48 11.48
C PHE A 87 -3.02 -17.47 10.30
N ILE A 88 -1.93 -18.21 10.08
CA ILE A 88 -1.74 -19.11 8.93
C ILE A 88 -1.55 -20.55 9.44
N SER A 89 -2.12 -21.54 8.76
CA SER A 89 -1.94 -22.97 9.07
C SER A 89 -1.20 -23.74 7.97
N ARG A 90 -0.55 -24.87 8.33
CA ARG A 90 0.14 -25.74 7.37
C ARG A 90 -0.85 -26.45 6.45
N LYS A 91 -0.39 -26.66 5.22
CA LYS A 91 -1.06 -27.53 4.26
C LYS A 91 -1.19 -28.94 4.85
N GLY A 92 -2.43 -29.36 5.13
CA GLY A 92 -2.76 -30.68 5.66
C GLY A 92 -3.01 -30.74 7.18
N GLU A 93 -2.76 -29.67 7.93
CA GLU A 93 -3.11 -29.59 9.36
C GLU A 93 -4.61 -29.39 9.54
N LYS A 94 -5.21 -30.14 10.46
CA LYS A 94 -6.60 -29.94 10.90
C LYS A 94 -6.58 -29.19 12.23
N ILE A 95 -6.57 -27.86 12.15
CA ILE A 95 -6.84 -27.04 13.33
C ILE A 95 -8.32 -27.21 13.68
N LYS A 96 -8.63 -27.48 14.96
CA LYS A 96 -10.02 -27.53 15.44
C LYS A 96 -10.62 -26.16 15.24
N ASP A 97 -11.81 -26.11 14.67
CA ASP A 97 -12.49 -24.84 14.44
C ASP A 97 -12.71 -24.13 15.79
N ILE A 98 -12.08 -22.97 15.94
CA ILE A 98 -12.22 -22.08 17.10
C ILE A 98 -13.21 -20.95 16.81
N SER A 99 -13.91 -21.00 15.67
CA SER A 99 -14.94 -20.03 15.34
C SER A 99 -16.09 -20.09 16.36
N GLY A 100 -16.44 -18.94 16.92
CA GLY A 100 -17.50 -18.82 17.92
C GLY A 100 -17.07 -19.08 19.37
N GLU A 101 -15.81 -19.44 19.63
CA GLU A 101 -15.30 -19.37 20.99
C GLU A 101 -15.23 -17.90 21.42
N LYS A 102 -15.97 -17.54 22.47
CA LYS A 102 -15.78 -16.24 23.12
C LYS A 102 -14.37 -16.22 23.68
N LEU A 103 -13.51 -15.42 23.06
CA LEU A 103 -12.31 -14.93 23.73
C LEU A 103 -12.80 -14.28 25.03
N LEU A 104 -12.30 -14.78 26.17
CA LEU A 104 -12.71 -14.34 27.51
C LEU A 104 -12.78 -12.80 27.56
N GLN A 105 -13.92 -12.30 28.05
CA GLN A 105 -14.25 -10.88 28.16
C GLN A 105 -13.32 -10.13 29.11
#